data_AF-A0AAN0RRB8-F1
#
_entry.id   AF-A0AAN0RRB8-F1
#
_cell.length_a   1.000
_cell.length_b   1.000
_cell.length_c   1.000
_cell.angle_alpha   90.00
_cell.angle_beta   90.00
_cell.angle_gamma   90.00
#
_symmetry.space_group_name_H-M   'P 1'
#
loop_
_entity.id
_entity.type
_entity.pdbx_description
1 polymer ?
#
loop_
_entity_poly.entity_id
_entity_poly.type
_entity_poly.pdbx_seq_one_letter_code
_entity_poly.pdbx_strand_id
1 'polypeptide(L)'
;MQTPEVKAALRARFCSPEWALFFEVADATGARHSRWADAVAMNLWPSRGLAIHGVEVKVSRSDWLRELKAPSKSAPVQRYCDHWWIVAPAGVLKDGELPPTWGHYEVKPGGILRELVAAPKLESEPVTRQFVAAMMRRASAADEDVVRAAVATELQRLRDEDEKRVQREIEARTSELKDLREQLAEIERVSGVKIGRWGNSEEIGRAVKAVLASGVLRSYGGIAALREKAQSILTHCDEALELFPSAEVETKQVPE
;
A
#
# COMPACT_ATOMS: atom_id res chain seq x y z
N MET A 1 -9.53 9.33 -27.21
CA MET A 1 -8.61 10.24 -26.50
C MET A 1 -9.28 10.67 -25.22
N GLN A 2 -8.60 10.51 -24.09
CA GLN A 2 -9.17 10.82 -22.78
C GLN A 2 -8.57 12.12 -22.22
N THR A 3 -9.34 12.83 -21.39
CA THR A 3 -8.92 14.08 -20.72
C THR A 3 -7.52 14.04 -20.09
N PRO A 4 -7.05 12.93 -19.47
CA PRO A 4 -5.70 12.85 -18.92
C PRO A 4 -4.58 13.00 -19.95
N GLU A 5 -4.75 12.46 -21.16
CA GLU A 5 -3.75 12.53 -22.24
C GLU A 5 -3.55 13.97 -22.70
N VAL A 6 -4.64 14.73 -22.80
CA VAL A 6 -4.60 16.16 -23.16
C VAL A 6 -3.94 16.99 -22.06
N LYS A 7 -4.28 16.73 -20.78
CA LYS A 7 -3.64 17.41 -19.64
C LYS A 7 -2.12 17.13 -19.61
N ALA A 8 -1.69 15.91 -19.91
CA ALA A 8 -0.26 15.57 -20.01
C ALA A 8 0.43 16.32 -21.16
N ALA A 9 -0.21 16.36 -22.34
CA ALA A 9 0.29 17.07 -23.51
C ALA A 9 0.46 18.58 -23.23
N LEU A 10 -0.52 19.19 -22.55
CA LEU A 10 -0.46 20.60 -22.14
C LEU A 10 0.67 20.85 -21.13
N ARG A 11 0.86 19.96 -20.15
CA ARG A 11 1.98 20.06 -19.19
C ARG A 11 3.34 19.98 -19.88
N ALA A 12 3.49 19.17 -20.93
CA ALA A 12 4.73 19.08 -21.68
C ALA A 12 5.01 20.37 -22.49
N ARG A 13 3.97 21.01 -23.03
CA ARG A 13 4.08 22.23 -23.85
C ARG A 13 4.26 23.50 -23.05
N PHE A 14 3.55 23.63 -21.92
CA PHE A 14 3.55 24.77 -21.02
C PHE A 14 4.20 24.35 -19.69
N CYS A 15 5.51 24.12 -19.74
CA CYS A 15 6.28 23.59 -18.61
C CYS A 15 7.18 24.63 -17.93
N SER A 16 7.52 24.33 -16.68
CA SER A 16 8.55 25.03 -15.91
C SER A 16 9.92 24.91 -16.59
N PRO A 17 10.81 25.93 -16.50
CA PRO A 17 10.68 27.15 -15.70
C PRO A 17 10.03 28.34 -16.41
N GLU A 18 9.70 28.19 -17.70
CA GLU A 18 9.18 29.29 -18.51
C GLU A 18 7.69 29.53 -18.27
N TRP A 19 6.90 28.48 -18.05
CA TRP A 19 5.44 28.57 -17.96
C TRP A 19 4.92 28.06 -16.62
N ALA A 20 3.92 28.75 -16.08
CA ALA A 20 3.02 28.22 -15.06
C ALA A 20 1.69 27.81 -15.71
N LEU A 21 1.31 26.55 -15.58
CA LEU A 21 0.07 26.00 -16.14
C LEU A 21 -0.93 25.65 -15.04
N PHE A 22 -2.16 26.13 -15.20
CA PHE A 22 -3.27 25.89 -14.29
C PHE A 22 -4.43 25.27 -15.06
N PHE A 23 -5.06 24.22 -14.51
CA PHE A 23 -6.25 23.59 -15.09
C PHE A 23 -7.51 24.09 -14.40
N GLU A 24 -8.62 24.17 -15.14
CA GLU A 24 -9.96 24.54 -14.65
C GLU A 24 -9.95 25.91 -13.95
N VAL A 25 -9.53 26.94 -14.67
CA VAL A 25 -9.38 28.31 -14.12
C VAL A 25 -10.67 29.10 -14.35
N ALA A 26 -11.24 29.60 -13.27
CA ALA A 26 -12.43 30.47 -13.31
C ALA A 26 -12.07 31.92 -13.64
N ASP A 27 -13.04 32.69 -14.13
CA ASP A 27 -12.93 34.14 -14.34
C ASP A 27 -12.84 34.95 -13.03
N ALA A 28 -13.29 34.38 -11.91
CA ALA A 28 -13.22 34.96 -10.57
C ALA A 28 -13.29 33.89 -9.46
N THR A 29 -13.20 34.30 -8.20
CA THR A 29 -13.37 33.42 -7.03
C THR A 29 -14.71 33.64 -6.32
N GLY A 30 -15.21 32.60 -5.63
CA GLY A 30 -16.45 32.65 -4.85
C GLY A 30 -17.71 32.63 -5.72
N ALA A 31 -18.84 33.09 -5.20
CA ALA A 31 -20.13 33.08 -5.91
C ALA A 31 -20.20 33.99 -7.16
N ARG A 32 -19.11 34.70 -7.49
CA ARG A 32 -19.02 35.64 -8.62
C ARG A 32 -18.43 35.02 -9.89
N HIS A 33 -18.00 33.76 -9.87
CA HIS A 33 -17.53 33.11 -11.09
C HIS A 33 -18.72 32.84 -12.02
N SER A 34 -18.48 32.96 -13.33
CA SER A 34 -19.49 32.68 -14.34
C SER A 34 -19.10 31.53 -15.26
N ARG A 35 -17.81 31.39 -15.55
CA ARG A 35 -17.24 30.46 -16.52
C ARG A 35 -15.82 30.04 -16.15
N TRP A 36 -15.37 28.95 -16.76
CA TRP A 36 -14.04 28.39 -16.60
C TRP A 36 -13.39 28.21 -17.97
N ALA A 37 -12.07 28.39 -18.02
CA ALA A 37 -11.21 27.85 -19.07
C ALA A 37 -10.73 26.46 -18.65
N ASP A 38 -10.54 25.56 -19.62
CA ASP A 38 -10.00 24.23 -19.35
C ASP A 38 -8.56 24.30 -18.85
N ALA A 39 -7.76 25.22 -19.39
CA ALA A 39 -6.48 25.60 -18.82
C ALA A 39 -6.10 27.06 -19.11
N VAL A 40 -5.23 27.60 -18.25
CA VAL A 40 -4.54 28.88 -18.45
C VAL A 40 -3.06 28.67 -18.21
N ALA A 41 -2.22 29.11 -19.14
CA ALA A 41 -0.77 29.12 -19.02
C ALA A 41 -0.26 30.57 -19.00
N MET A 42 0.55 30.92 -18.01
CA MET A 42 1.19 32.24 -17.93
C MET A 42 2.69 32.09 -18.13
N ASN A 43 3.25 32.86 -19.06
CA ASN A 43 4.69 32.96 -19.23
C ASN A 43 5.28 33.71 -18.02
N LEU A 44 6.35 33.18 -17.45
CA LEU A 44 7.00 33.71 -16.25
C LEU A 44 8.21 34.59 -16.56
N TRP A 45 8.59 34.73 -17.83
CA TRP A 45 9.75 35.49 -18.24
C TRP A 45 9.34 36.89 -18.75
N PRO A 46 9.78 37.98 -18.10
CA PRO A 46 9.45 39.34 -18.52
C PRO A 46 9.87 39.66 -19.96
N SER A 47 10.99 39.08 -20.42
CA SER A 47 11.50 39.23 -21.80
C SER A 47 10.56 38.64 -22.86
N ARG A 48 9.63 37.78 -22.46
CA ARG A 48 8.58 37.18 -23.32
C ARG A 48 7.22 37.83 -23.10
N GLY A 49 7.16 38.94 -22.35
CA GLY A 49 5.96 39.75 -22.18
C GLY A 49 4.97 39.25 -21.14
N LEU A 50 5.33 38.22 -20.34
CA LEU A 50 4.44 37.62 -19.34
C LEU A 50 3.08 37.17 -19.91
N ALA A 51 3.09 36.72 -21.17
CA ALA A 51 1.88 36.43 -21.93
C ALA A 51 1.00 35.37 -21.25
N ILE A 52 -0.30 35.57 -21.29
CA ILE A 52 -1.32 34.68 -20.76
C ILE A 52 -2.01 33.95 -21.91
N HIS A 53 -1.92 32.63 -21.92
CA HIS A 53 -2.54 31.75 -22.89
C HIS A 53 -3.73 31.05 -22.26
N GLY A 54 -4.92 31.26 -22.80
CA GLY A 54 -6.10 30.49 -22.45
C GLY A 54 -6.27 29.29 -23.38
N VAL A 55 -6.80 28.20 -22.85
CA VAL A 55 -6.98 26.94 -23.56
C VAL A 55 -8.38 26.38 -23.33
N GLU A 56 -9.03 26.04 -24.43
CA GLU A 56 -10.26 25.25 -24.50
C GLU A 56 -9.92 23.86 -25.06
N VAL A 57 -10.49 22.80 -24.48
CA VAL A 57 -10.26 21.41 -24.88
C VAL A 57 -11.57 20.82 -25.40
N LYS A 58 -11.56 20.28 -26.62
CA LYS A 58 -12.71 19.56 -27.18
C LYS A 58 -12.28 18.19 -27.69
N VAL A 59 -12.71 17.13 -27.00
CA VAL A 59 -12.38 15.74 -27.34
C VAL A 59 -13.34 15.10 -28.34
N SER A 60 -14.47 15.76 -28.63
CA SER A 60 -15.50 15.24 -29.54
C SER A 60 -16.03 16.31 -30.49
N ARG A 61 -16.43 15.87 -31.69
CA ARG A 61 -17.02 16.71 -32.73
C ARG A 61 -18.33 17.37 -32.30
N SER A 62 -19.17 16.65 -31.56
CA SER A 62 -20.46 17.14 -31.09
C SER A 62 -20.30 18.21 -30.00
N ASP A 63 -19.26 18.12 -29.16
CA ASP A 63 -18.94 19.17 -28.19
C ASP A 63 -18.44 20.43 -28.89
N TRP A 64 -17.57 20.28 -29.90
CA TRP A 64 -17.09 21.40 -30.70
C TRP A 64 -18.22 22.13 -31.42
N LEU A 65 -19.13 21.40 -32.07
CA LEU A 65 -20.31 21.98 -32.73
C LEU A 65 -21.25 22.70 -31.76
N ARG A 66 -21.34 22.25 -30.50
CA ARG A 66 -22.12 22.93 -29.47
C ARG A 66 -21.45 24.22 -29.01
N GLU A 67 -20.12 24.26 -28.98
CA GLU A 67 -19.34 25.45 -28.64
C GLU A 67 -19.47 26.53 -29.72
N LEU A 68 -19.36 26.16 -30.99
CA LEU A 68 -19.53 27.08 -32.13
C LEU A 68 -20.88 27.80 -32.15
N LYS A 69 -21.92 27.19 -31.59
CA LYS A 69 -23.25 27.81 -31.48
C LYS A 69 -23.32 28.90 -30.40
N ALA A 70 -22.34 28.96 -29.49
CA ALA A 70 -22.31 29.95 -28.41
C ALA A 70 -20.87 30.39 -28.08
N PRO A 71 -20.16 31.08 -29.01
CA PRO A 71 -18.75 31.46 -28.84
C PRO A 71 -18.51 32.37 -27.63
N SER A 72 -19.52 33.13 -27.22
CA SER A 72 -19.47 34.06 -26.07
C SER A 72 -19.23 33.38 -24.72
N LYS A 73 -19.34 32.05 -24.63
CA LYS A 73 -19.07 31.29 -23.40
C LYS A 73 -17.62 31.40 -22.93
N SER A 74 -16.68 31.55 -23.86
CA SER A 74 -15.25 31.67 -23.58
C SER A 74 -14.84 33.08 -23.15
N ALA A 75 -15.63 34.10 -23.49
CA ALA A 75 -15.31 35.52 -23.31
C ALA A 75 -14.90 35.93 -21.88
N PRO A 76 -15.54 35.44 -20.79
CA PRO A 76 -15.24 35.90 -19.44
C PRO A 76 -13.79 35.63 -18.98
N VAL A 77 -13.20 34.53 -19.44
CA VAL A 77 -11.78 34.20 -19.18
C VAL A 77 -10.89 34.67 -20.33
N GLN A 78 -11.33 34.49 -21.58
CA GLN A 78 -10.56 34.86 -22.77
C GLN A 78 -10.12 36.32 -22.77
N ARG A 79 -10.93 37.24 -22.24
CA ARG A 79 -10.57 38.66 -22.16
C ARG A 79 -9.27 38.95 -21.41
N TYR A 80 -8.83 38.06 -20.51
CA TYR A 80 -7.57 38.20 -19.78
C TYR A 80 -6.38 37.52 -20.48
N CYS A 81 -6.60 36.88 -21.63
CA CYS A 81 -5.60 36.10 -22.33
C CYS A 81 -5.10 36.85 -23.56
N ASP A 82 -3.78 36.90 -23.74
CA ASP A 82 -3.12 37.41 -24.94
C ASP A 82 -3.25 36.46 -26.12
N HIS A 83 -3.45 35.16 -25.84
CA HIS A 83 -3.67 34.14 -26.86
C HIS A 83 -4.73 33.15 -26.39
N TRP A 84 -5.56 32.68 -27.32
CA TRP A 84 -6.58 31.67 -27.02
C TRP A 84 -6.43 30.47 -27.96
N TRP A 85 -6.41 29.27 -27.38
CA TRP A 85 -6.13 28.03 -28.10
C TRP A 85 -7.29 27.05 -27.96
N ILE A 86 -7.68 26.41 -29.06
CA ILE A 86 -8.42 25.15 -29.01
C ILE A 86 -7.44 23.97 -29.12
N VAL A 87 -7.65 22.99 -28.27
CA VAL A 87 -6.92 21.73 -28.27
C VAL A 87 -7.89 20.60 -28.56
N ALA A 88 -7.66 19.87 -29.65
CA ALA A 88 -8.56 18.80 -30.06
C ALA A 88 -7.82 17.64 -30.75
N PRO A 89 -8.35 16.41 -30.70
CA PRO A 89 -7.88 15.32 -31.56
C PRO A 89 -8.12 15.60 -33.05
N ALA A 90 -7.38 14.87 -33.89
CA ALA A 90 -7.56 14.90 -35.34
C ALA A 90 -9.02 14.62 -35.76
N GLY A 91 -9.54 15.43 -36.68
CA GLY A 91 -10.88 15.28 -37.25
C GLY A 91 -12.03 15.89 -36.42
N VAL A 92 -11.75 16.49 -35.25
CA VAL A 92 -12.78 17.20 -34.46
C VAL A 92 -13.12 18.56 -35.07
N LEU A 93 -12.11 19.32 -35.50
CA LEU A 93 -12.29 20.59 -36.22
C LEU A 93 -12.23 20.33 -37.72
N LYS A 94 -13.13 20.96 -38.48
CA LYS A 94 -13.05 21.01 -39.94
C LYS A 94 -12.56 22.37 -40.42
N ASP A 95 -12.05 22.41 -41.64
CA ASP A 95 -11.59 23.63 -42.28
C ASP A 95 -12.71 24.68 -42.31
N GLY A 96 -12.36 25.93 -41.98
CA GLY A 96 -13.29 27.06 -41.91
C GLY A 96 -14.10 27.18 -40.61
N GLU A 97 -13.97 26.24 -39.67
CA GLU A 97 -14.71 26.30 -38.40
C GLU A 97 -13.98 27.05 -37.29
N LEU A 98 -12.65 27.17 -37.38
CA LEU A 98 -11.84 27.82 -36.36
C LEU A 98 -12.12 29.33 -36.36
N PRO A 99 -12.53 29.93 -35.22
CA PRO A 99 -12.65 31.38 -35.13
C PRO A 99 -11.30 32.05 -35.43
N PRO A 100 -11.28 33.21 -36.12
CA PRO A 100 -10.04 33.86 -36.52
C PRO A 100 -9.20 34.36 -35.34
N THR A 101 -9.79 34.48 -34.15
CA THR A 101 -9.11 34.89 -32.91
C THR A 101 -8.49 33.72 -32.13
N TRP A 102 -8.59 32.49 -32.65
CA TRP A 102 -8.17 31.28 -31.96
C TRP A 102 -7.01 30.60 -32.69
N GLY A 103 -6.06 30.04 -31.95
CA GLY A 103 -5.09 29.08 -32.46
C GLY A 103 -5.57 27.64 -32.27
N HIS A 104 -4.97 26.70 -32.99
CA HIS A 104 -5.35 25.29 -32.96
C HIS A 104 -4.14 24.39 -32.72
N TYR A 105 -4.19 23.66 -31.61
CA TYR A 105 -3.34 22.50 -31.34
C TYR A 105 -4.10 21.21 -31.59
N GLU A 106 -3.53 20.37 -32.44
CA GLU A 106 -3.99 19.01 -32.62
C GLU A 106 -3.23 18.08 -31.67
N VAL A 107 -3.97 17.29 -30.88
CA VAL A 107 -3.37 16.28 -30.00
C VAL A 107 -3.18 14.99 -30.79
N LYS A 108 -1.93 14.52 -30.86
CA LYS A 108 -1.59 13.23 -31.45
C LYS A 108 -1.67 12.09 -30.42
N PRO A 109 -1.86 10.83 -30.88
CA PRO A 109 -1.66 9.66 -30.03
C PRO A 109 -0.28 9.73 -29.34
N GLY A 110 -0.22 9.43 -28.05
CA GLY A 110 0.99 9.59 -27.24
C GLY A 110 1.16 10.96 -26.56
N GLY A 111 0.18 11.86 -26.67
CA GLY A 111 0.16 13.10 -25.89
C GLY A 111 1.07 14.22 -26.44
N ILE A 112 1.32 14.21 -27.76
CA ILE A 112 2.11 15.25 -28.42
C ILE A 112 1.16 16.31 -28.99
N LEU A 113 1.38 17.59 -28.66
CA LEU A 113 0.67 18.70 -29.28
C LEU A 113 1.38 19.12 -30.58
N ARG A 114 0.63 19.15 -31.69
CA ARG A 114 1.07 19.72 -32.95
C ARG A 114 0.32 21.02 -33.20
N GLU A 115 1.05 22.12 -33.36
CA GLU A 115 0.46 23.39 -33.78
C GLU A 115 0.03 23.26 -35.25
N LEU A 116 -1.26 23.50 -35.52
CA LEU A 116 -1.79 23.58 -36.88
C LEU A 116 -2.05 25.02 -37.31
N VAL A 117 -2.51 25.85 -36.36
CA VAL A 117 -2.76 27.28 -36.58
C VAL A 117 -2.24 28.04 -35.37
N ALA A 118 -1.35 29.01 -35.59
CA ALA A 118 -0.86 29.88 -34.52
C ALA A 118 -2.00 30.75 -33.98
N ALA A 119 -2.10 30.88 -32.65
CA ALA A 119 -3.05 31.83 -32.06
C ALA A 119 -2.58 33.26 -32.32
N PRO A 120 -3.42 34.13 -32.89
CA PRO A 120 -3.08 35.55 -33.00
C PRO A 120 -2.98 36.17 -31.61
N LYS A 121 -2.28 37.30 -31.52
CA LYS A 121 -2.28 38.12 -30.31
C LYS A 121 -3.63 38.85 -30.19
N LEU A 122 -4.25 38.76 -29.03
CA LEU A 122 -5.49 39.42 -28.67
C LEU A 122 -5.21 40.71 -27.90
N GLU A 123 -6.17 41.64 -27.94
CA GLU A 123 -6.19 42.80 -27.05
C GLU A 123 -6.77 42.38 -25.70
N SER A 124 -5.88 42.13 -24.73
CA SER A 124 -6.24 41.63 -23.40
C SER A 124 -6.60 42.77 -22.43
N GLU A 125 -7.60 42.53 -21.58
CA GLU A 125 -7.92 43.38 -20.44
C GLU A 125 -6.90 43.17 -19.31
N PRO A 126 -6.61 44.21 -18.50
CA PRO A 126 -5.77 44.06 -17.32
C PRO A 126 -6.31 42.97 -16.37
N VAL A 127 -5.42 42.09 -15.91
CA VAL A 127 -5.77 41.03 -14.97
C VAL A 127 -6.31 41.60 -13.66
N THR A 128 -7.44 41.07 -13.22
CA THR A 128 -8.02 41.46 -11.93
C THR A 128 -7.44 40.64 -10.79
N ARG A 129 -7.47 41.18 -9.57
CA ARG A 129 -7.09 40.42 -8.36
C ARG A 129 -7.91 39.14 -8.20
N GLN A 130 -9.16 39.13 -8.66
CA GLN A 130 -10.03 37.96 -8.61
C GLN A 130 -9.55 36.85 -9.55
N PHE A 131 -9.13 37.20 -10.77
CA PHE A 131 -8.57 36.25 -11.71
C PHE A 131 -7.23 35.70 -11.22
N VAL A 132 -6.36 36.57 -10.67
CA VAL A 132 -5.10 36.13 -10.03
C VAL A 132 -5.39 35.17 -8.88
N ALA A 133 -6.35 35.47 -8.01
CA ALA A 133 -6.73 34.58 -6.91
C ALA A 133 -7.30 33.23 -7.41
N ALA A 134 -8.01 33.21 -8.54
CA ALA A 134 -8.49 31.98 -9.16
C ALA A 134 -7.32 31.11 -9.66
N MET A 135 -6.31 31.71 -10.33
CA MET A 135 -5.09 31.00 -10.75
C MET A 135 -4.31 30.46 -9.55
N MET A 136 -4.06 31.30 -8.54
CA MET A 136 -3.29 30.90 -7.34
C MET A 136 -3.98 29.82 -6.51
N ARG A 137 -5.33 29.79 -6.48
CA ARG A 137 -6.09 28.69 -5.87
C ARG A 137 -5.82 27.36 -6.56
N ARG A 138 -5.71 27.35 -7.90
CA ARG A 138 -5.38 26.14 -8.67
C ARG A 138 -3.93 25.72 -8.47
N ALA A 139 -3.02 26.68 -8.30
CA ALA A 139 -1.64 26.41 -7.92
C ALA A 139 -1.56 25.69 -6.56
N SER A 140 -2.18 26.26 -5.53
CA SER A 140 -2.19 25.70 -4.17
C SER A 140 -2.83 24.31 -4.11
N ALA A 141 -3.92 24.09 -4.84
CA ALA A 141 -4.56 22.78 -4.91
C ALA A 141 -3.66 21.72 -5.56
N ALA A 142 -2.88 22.08 -6.59
CA ALA A 142 -1.94 21.16 -7.21
C ALA A 142 -0.82 20.75 -6.24
N ASP A 143 -0.31 21.69 -5.44
CA ASP A 143 0.70 21.40 -4.41
C ASP A 143 0.13 20.49 -3.32
N GLU A 144 -1.11 20.74 -2.87
CA GLU A 144 -1.81 19.88 -1.91
C GLU A 144 -2.03 18.46 -2.43
N ASP A 145 -2.38 18.30 -3.71
CA ASP A 145 -2.55 16.99 -4.33
C ASP A 145 -1.23 16.23 -4.42
N VAL A 146 -0.11 16.91 -4.73
CA VAL A 146 1.23 16.32 -4.71
C VAL A 146 1.60 15.86 -3.30
N VAL A 147 1.38 16.71 -2.29
CA VAL A 147 1.63 16.35 -0.88
C VAL A 147 0.78 15.15 -0.46
N ARG A 148 -0.51 15.14 -0.81
CA ARG A 148 -1.42 14.04 -0.50
C ARG A 148 -1.00 12.74 -1.17
N ALA A 149 -0.59 12.79 -2.42
CA ALA A 149 -0.09 11.61 -3.15
C ALA A 149 1.18 11.05 -2.49
N ALA A 150 2.13 11.92 -2.12
CA ALA A 150 3.35 11.52 -1.41
C ALA A 150 3.04 10.85 -0.06
N VAL A 151 2.11 11.43 0.72
CA VAL A 151 1.65 10.85 2.00
C VAL A 151 0.98 9.50 1.79
N ALA A 152 0.13 9.36 0.76
CA ALA A 152 -0.55 8.10 0.47
C ALA A 152 0.44 6.99 0.08
N THR A 153 1.45 7.31 -0.74
CA THR A 153 2.53 6.38 -1.09
C THR A 153 3.31 5.93 0.15
N GLU A 154 3.65 6.85 1.05
CA GLU A 154 4.39 6.51 2.27
C GLU A 154 3.56 5.66 3.24
N LEU A 155 2.27 5.98 3.41
CA LEU A 155 1.36 5.15 4.21
C LEU A 155 1.24 3.74 3.65
N GLN A 156 1.23 3.58 2.33
CA GLN A 156 1.19 2.25 1.70
C GLN A 156 2.49 1.48 1.98
N ARG A 157 3.64 2.14 1.85
CA ARG A 157 4.95 1.54 2.16
C ARG A 157 5.01 1.02 3.61
N LEU A 158 4.55 1.82 4.57
CA LEU A 158 4.51 1.44 5.99
C LEU A 158 3.58 0.25 6.23
N ARG A 159 2.40 0.23 5.60
CA ARG A 159 1.46 -0.90 5.68
C ARG A 159 2.05 -2.19 5.15
N ASP A 160 2.70 -2.13 3.98
CA ASP A 160 3.33 -3.29 3.35
C ASP A 160 4.50 -3.83 4.21
N GLU A 161 5.23 -2.95 4.90
CA GLU A 161 6.30 -3.33 5.83
C GLU A 161 5.76 -3.98 7.10
N ASP A 162 4.69 -3.42 7.67
CA ASP A 162 4.00 -3.98 8.82
C ASP A 162 3.41 -5.37 8.51
N GLU A 163 2.77 -5.54 7.35
CA GLU A 163 2.22 -6.81 6.91
C GLU A 163 3.32 -7.87 6.76
N LYS A 164 4.46 -7.52 6.14
CA LYS A 164 5.62 -8.41 6.04
C LYS A 164 6.19 -8.78 7.41
N ARG A 165 6.26 -7.82 8.35
CA ARG A 165 6.74 -8.07 9.71
C ARG A 165 5.81 -9.03 10.45
N VAL A 166 4.50 -8.78 10.41
CA VAL A 166 3.49 -9.64 11.04
C VAL A 166 3.53 -11.04 10.44
N GLN A 167 3.63 -11.15 9.11
CA GLN A 167 3.71 -12.43 8.43
C GLN A 167 4.94 -13.25 8.87
N ARG A 168 6.12 -12.61 8.94
CA ARG A 168 7.35 -13.27 9.42
C ARG A 168 7.22 -13.74 10.88
N GLU A 169 6.60 -12.93 11.73
CA GLU A 169 6.38 -13.29 13.14
C GLU A 169 5.41 -14.47 13.26
N ILE A 170 4.34 -14.50 12.46
CA ILE A 170 3.38 -15.61 12.41
C ILE A 170 4.07 -16.89 11.92
N GLU A 171 4.85 -16.80 10.86
CA GLU A 171 5.61 -17.93 10.29
C GLU A 171 6.61 -18.49 11.30
N ALA A 172 7.39 -17.63 11.96
CA ALA A 172 8.34 -18.03 12.98
C ALA A 172 7.66 -18.76 14.15
N ARG A 173 6.58 -18.18 14.69
CA ARG A 173 5.82 -18.80 15.80
C ARG A 173 5.15 -20.10 15.39
N THR A 174 4.67 -20.19 14.16
CA THR A 174 4.02 -21.39 13.64
C THR A 174 5.04 -22.50 13.44
N SER A 175 6.24 -22.18 12.94
CA SER A 175 7.36 -23.13 12.84
C SER A 175 7.78 -23.62 14.23
N GLU A 176 7.98 -22.70 15.18
CA GLU A 176 8.37 -23.06 16.55
C GLU A 176 7.31 -23.95 17.23
N LEU A 177 6.02 -23.62 17.08
CA LEU A 177 4.93 -24.46 17.58
C LEU A 177 4.87 -25.83 16.90
N LYS A 178 5.21 -25.91 15.62
CA LYS A 178 5.28 -27.18 14.89
C LYS A 178 6.42 -28.03 15.42
N ASP A 179 7.62 -27.47 15.55
CA ASP A 179 8.81 -28.17 16.04
C ASP A 179 8.58 -28.68 17.48
N LEU A 180 8.00 -27.84 18.34
CA LEU A 180 7.65 -28.22 19.71
C LEU A 180 6.62 -29.35 19.75
N ARG A 181 5.62 -29.34 18.86
CA ARG A 181 4.63 -30.41 18.75
C ARG A 181 5.24 -31.72 18.28
N GLU A 182 6.18 -31.67 17.33
CA GLU A 182 6.90 -32.86 16.86
C GLU A 182 7.77 -33.47 17.97
N GLN A 183 8.50 -32.64 18.73
CA GLN A 183 9.27 -33.09 19.90
C GLN A 183 8.38 -33.69 21.00
N LEU A 184 7.25 -33.04 21.32
CA LEU A 184 6.28 -33.58 22.26
C LEU A 184 5.74 -34.93 21.79
N ALA A 185 5.36 -35.05 20.52
CA ALA A 185 4.84 -36.30 19.96
C ALA A 185 5.87 -37.44 20.05
N GLU A 186 7.15 -37.14 19.84
CA GLU A 186 8.23 -38.12 20.01
C GLU A 186 8.35 -38.58 21.47
N ILE A 187 8.36 -37.64 22.42
CA ILE A 187 8.42 -37.95 23.86
C ILE A 187 7.21 -38.79 24.28
N GLU A 188 6.00 -38.41 23.85
CA GLU A 188 4.78 -39.17 24.16
C GLU A 188 4.83 -40.59 23.59
N ARG A 189 5.33 -40.75 22.35
CA ARG A 189 5.46 -42.05 21.68
C ARG A 189 6.46 -42.96 22.39
N VAL A 190 7.61 -42.43 22.83
CA VAL A 190 8.67 -43.21 23.48
C VAL A 190 8.33 -43.52 24.93
N SER A 191 7.77 -42.54 25.66
CA SER A 191 7.44 -42.70 27.08
C SER A 191 6.12 -43.44 27.33
N GLY A 192 5.21 -43.46 26.34
CA GLY A 192 3.86 -43.99 26.49
C GLY A 192 2.91 -43.08 27.27
N VAL A 193 3.34 -41.87 27.64
CA VAL A 193 2.53 -40.92 28.43
C VAL A 193 2.06 -39.77 27.56
N LYS A 194 0.81 -39.33 27.76
CA LYS A 194 0.25 -38.14 27.09
C LYS A 194 0.50 -36.87 27.89
N ILE A 195 1.07 -35.85 27.24
CA ILE A 195 1.34 -34.53 27.79
C ILE A 195 0.27 -33.59 27.25
N GLY A 196 -0.79 -33.41 28.04
CA GLY A 196 -1.91 -32.55 27.71
C GLY A 196 -2.05 -31.36 28.65
N ARG A 197 -2.85 -30.37 28.23
CA ARG A 197 -3.18 -29.17 29.02
C ARG A 197 -3.80 -29.47 30.39
N TRP A 198 -4.46 -30.62 30.50
CA TRP A 198 -5.13 -31.11 31.71
C TRP A 198 -4.51 -32.42 32.23
N GLY A 199 -3.29 -32.76 31.80
CA GLY A 199 -2.60 -33.99 32.19
C GLY A 199 -1.72 -33.81 33.43
N ASN A 200 -1.16 -34.92 33.94
CA ASN A 200 -0.30 -34.94 35.12
C ASN A 200 1.15 -34.50 34.79
N SER A 201 1.33 -33.37 34.07
CA SER A 201 2.65 -32.91 33.62
C SER A 201 3.68 -32.77 34.75
N GLU A 202 3.23 -32.39 35.95
CA GLU A 202 4.09 -32.30 37.13
C GLU A 202 4.58 -33.68 37.61
N GLU A 203 3.70 -34.67 37.65
CA GLU A 203 4.02 -36.05 38.05
C GLU A 203 5.02 -36.68 37.06
N ILE A 204 4.76 -36.50 35.77
CA ILE A 204 5.65 -36.94 34.68
C ILE A 204 7.03 -36.29 34.84
N GLY A 205 7.06 -34.97 35.08
CA GLY A 205 8.30 -34.23 35.30
C GLY A 205 9.09 -34.74 36.52
N ARG A 206 8.40 -35.06 37.63
CA ARG A 206 9.03 -35.63 38.83
C ARG A 206 9.62 -37.02 38.56
N ALA A 207 8.91 -37.88 37.82
CA ALA A 207 9.41 -39.20 37.45
C ALA A 207 10.67 -39.12 36.57
N VAL A 208 10.66 -38.27 35.53
CA VAL A 208 11.83 -38.03 34.66
C VAL A 208 13.01 -37.51 35.47
N LYS A 209 12.77 -36.53 36.36
CA LYS A 209 13.81 -35.98 37.25
C LYS A 209 14.42 -37.05 38.16
N ALA A 210 13.61 -37.92 38.75
CA ALA A 210 14.08 -38.99 39.62
C ALA A 210 15.01 -39.98 38.88
N VAL A 211 14.66 -40.36 37.65
CA VAL A 211 15.49 -41.26 36.82
C VAL A 211 16.78 -40.58 36.35
N LEU A 212 16.74 -39.31 35.97
CA LEU A 212 17.95 -38.58 35.58
C LEU A 212 18.90 -38.34 36.77
N ALA A 213 18.34 -38.04 37.95
CA ALA A 213 19.12 -37.79 39.17
C ALA A 213 19.73 -39.06 39.78
N SER A 214 19.11 -40.24 39.57
CA SER A 214 19.67 -41.52 40.03
C SER A 214 20.96 -41.92 39.30
N GLY A 215 21.28 -41.27 38.18
CA GLY A 215 22.48 -41.53 37.38
C GLY A 215 22.43 -42.84 36.59
N VAL A 216 21.32 -43.58 36.64
CA VAL A 216 21.18 -44.91 36.03
C VAL A 216 21.33 -44.90 34.50
N LEU A 217 21.13 -43.74 33.86
CA LEU A 217 21.31 -43.55 32.42
C LEU A 217 22.73 -43.12 32.04
N ARG A 218 23.58 -42.77 33.02
CA ARG A 218 24.94 -42.25 32.81
C ARG A 218 26.03 -43.18 33.34
N SER A 219 25.68 -44.17 34.15
CA SER A 219 26.61 -45.17 34.68
C SER A 219 26.98 -46.23 33.64
N TYR A 220 28.22 -46.71 33.67
CA TYR A 220 28.67 -47.83 32.83
C TYR A 220 27.85 -49.09 33.21
N GLY A 221 27.16 -49.69 32.22
CA GLY A 221 26.20 -50.78 32.43
C GLY A 221 24.77 -50.34 32.80
N GLY A 222 24.54 -49.08 33.14
CA GLY A 222 23.22 -48.46 33.31
C GLY A 222 22.18 -49.27 34.10
N ILE A 223 20.99 -49.43 33.53
CA ILE A 223 19.90 -50.24 34.10
C ILE A 223 20.29 -51.72 34.26
N ALA A 224 21.17 -52.25 33.40
CA ALA A 224 21.61 -53.64 33.51
C ALA A 224 22.46 -53.85 34.77
N ALA A 225 23.36 -52.92 35.09
CA ALA A 225 24.13 -52.95 36.34
C ALA A 225 23.23 -52.76 37.58
N LEU A 226 22.17 -51.94 37.47
CA LEU A 226 21.17 -51.82 38.53
C LEU A 226 20.42 -53.14 38.74
N ARG A 227 20.03 -53.82 37.66
CA ARG A 227 19.38 -55.13 37.70
C ARG A 227 20.26 -56.17 38.38
N GLU A 228 21.53 -56.25 38.02
CA GLU A 228 22.47 -57.21 38.63
C GLU A 228 22.61 -56.98 40.15
N LYS A 229 22.74 -55.71 40.57
CA LYS A 229 22.75 -55.36 41.99
C LYS A 229 21.44 -55.72 42.69
N ALA A 230 20.29 -55.44 42.07
CA ALA A 230 19.00 -55.79 42.63
C ALA A 230 18.82 -57.31 42.76
N GLN A 231 19.28 -58.09 41.78
CA GLN A 231 19.29 -59.55 41.85
C GLN A 231 20.18 -60.05 42.98
N SER A 232 21.39 -59.50 43.13
CA SER A 232 22.26 -59.87 44.24
C SER A 232 21.64 -59.55 45.61
N ILE A 233 20.97 -58.40 45.75
CA ILE A 233 20.27 -58.05 46.99
C ILE A 233 19.10 -59.01 47.25
N LEU A 234 18.29 -59.33 46.23
CA LEU A 234 17.19 -60.28 46.35
C LEU A 234 17.68 -61.67 46.77
N THR A 235 18.76 -62.17 46.16
CA THR A 235 19.37 -63.45 46.54
C THR A 235 19.78 -63.46 48.01
N HIS A 236 20.44 -62.41 48.49
CA HIS A 236 20.80 -62.33 49.91
C HIS A 236 19.57 -62.25 50.84
N CYS A 237 18.49 -61.60 50.41
CA CYS A 237 17.24 -61.57 51.17
C CYS A 237 16.58 -62.95 51.24
N ASP A 238 16.56 -63.69 50.13
CA ASP A 238 16.01 -65.06 50.07
C ASP A 238 16.82 -66.01 50.95
N GLU A 239 18.16 -65.94 50.89
CA GLU A 239 19.06 -66.67 51.80
C GLU A 239 18.80 -66.32 53.27
N ALA A 240 18.55 -65.05 53.58
CA ALA A 240 18.20 -64.63 54.93
C ALA A 240 16.82 -65.14 55.37
N LEU A 241 15.83 -65.20 54.47
CA LEU A 241 14.51 -65.77 54.76
C LEU A 241 14.57 -67.28 55.00
N GLU A 242 15.47 -68.01 54.32
CA GLU A 242 15.74 -69.42 54.61
C GLU A 242 16.39 -69.64 55.98
N LEU A 243 17.22 -68.69 56.43
CA LEU A 243 17.86 -68.70 57.76
C LEU A 243 16.90 -68.28 58.88
N PHE A 244 15.88 -67.49 58.56
CA PHE A 244 14.83 -67.04 59.47
C PHE A 244 13.44 -67.34 58.89
N PRO A 245 13.06 -68.63 58.74
CA PRO A 245 11.75 -68.99 58.21
C PRO A 245 10.70 -68.46 59.18
N SER A 246 9.98 -67.43 58.77
CA SER A 246 8.89 -66.90 59.58
C SER A 246 7.80 -67.96 59.65
N ALA A 247 7.35 -68.23 60.87
CA ALA A 247 6.20 -69.08 61.18
C ALA A 247 5.01 -68.79 60.24
N GLU A 248 4.35 -69.87 59.85
CA GLU A 248 3.07 -69.99 59.15
C GLU A 248 2.37 -68.68 58.72
N VAL A 249 2.14 -68.60 57.42
CA VAL A 249 1.09 -67.77 56.81
C VAL A 249 -0.23 -68.10 57.50
N GLU A 250 -0.69 -67.24 58.40
CA GLU A 250 -2.07 -67.23 58.89
C GLU A 250 -2.97 -66.93 57.68
N THR A 251 -3.50 -67.97 57.06
CA THR A 251 -4.67 -67.89 56.18
C THR A 251 -5.85 -67.39 57.01
N LYS A 252 -6.10 -66.08 57.01
CA LYS A 252 -7.42 -65.56 57.38
C LYS A 252 -8.33 -65.59 56.16
N GLN A 253 -9.24 -66.55 56.22
CA GLN A 253 -10.41 -66.72 55.38
C GLN A 253 -11.24 -65.44 55.27
N VAL A 254 -11.78 -65.24 54.07
CA VAL A 254 -12.91 -64.35 53.75
C VAL A 254 -14.14 -64.77 54.56
N PRO A 255 -14.96 -63.81 55.03
CA PRO A 255 -16.40 -63.97 54.94
C PRO A 255 -17.08 -62.80 54.17
N GLU A 256 -18.25 -63.16 53.65
CA GLU A 256 -19.16 -62.52 52.67
C GLU A 256 -19.40 -61.01 52.76
#